data_AF-A0A969HHI7-F1
#
_entry.id   AF-A0A969HHI7-F1
#
_cell.length_a   1.000
_cell.length_b   1.000
_cell.length_c   1.000
_cell.angle_alpha   90.00
_cell.angle_beta   90.00
_cell.angle_gamma   90.00
#
_symmetry.space_group_name_H-M   'P 1'
#
loop_
_entity.id
_entity.type
_entity.pdbx_description
1 polymer ?
#
loop_
_entity_poly.entity_id
_entity_poly.type
_entity_poly.pdbx_seq_one_letter_code
_entity_poly.pdbx_strand_id
1 'polypeptide(L)'
;MAEINGYRLKFDEADPTQGIFFIAADGSASRASLMVKNSRRQLIFEAPAGLTAGDYTVEVRSSLGNGHVRVGHLPATLTVA
;
A
#
# COMPACT_ATOMS: atom_id res chain seq x y z
N MET A 1 -0.06 9.50 -9.85
CA MET A 1 1.05 8.58 -9.55
C MET A 1 1.56 8.87 -8.14
N ALA A 2 1.87 7.85 -7.35
CA ALA A 2 2.23 7.98 -5.94
C ALA A 2 3.57 7.29 -5.66
N GLU A 3 4.29 7.79 -4.64
CA GLU A 3 5.60 7.30 -4.23
C GLU A 3 5.66 7.14 -2.71
N ILE A 4 6.18 6.00 -2.26
CA ILE A 4 6.48 5.72 -0.85
C ILE A 4 7.96 5.38 -0.72
N ASN A 5 8.66 6.12 0.13
CA ASN A 5 10.06 5.89 0.48
C ASN A 5 10.18 5.35 1.91
N GLY A 6 11.10 4.42 2.13
CA GLY A 6 11.28 3.81 3.44
C GLY A 6 12.26 2.64 3.43
N TYR A 7 12.04 1.69 4.33
CA TYR A 7 12.85 0.48 4.44
C TYR A 7 11.96 -0.75 4.47
N ARG A 8 12.49 -1.85 3.92
CA ARG A 8 11.83 -3.16 3.93
C ARG A 8 10.45 -3.13 3.25
N LEU A 9 10.34 -2.37 2.16
CA LEU A 9 9.07 -2.16 1.45
C LEU A 9 8.74 -3.22 0.39
N LYS A 10 9.73 -3.96 -0.11
CA LYS A 10 9.52 -4.93 -1.20
C LYS A 10 8.54 -6.00 -0.76
N PHE A 11 7.57 -6.31 -1.60
CA PHE A 11 6.58 -7.35 -1.36
C PHE A 11 6.41 -8.26 -2.59
N ASP A 12 5.72 -9.39 -2.41
CA ASP A 12 5.32 -10.25 -3.53
C ASP A 12 3.99 -9.78 -4.13
N GLU A 13 4.02 -9.35 -5.41
CA GLU A 13 2.83 -8.84 -6.09
C GLU A 13 1.79 -9.93 -6.40
N ALA A 14 2.24 -11.18 -6.53
CA ALA A 14 1.37 -12.33 -6.77
C ALA A 14 0.62 -12.78 -5.50
N ASP A 15 1.12 -12.40 -4.32
CA ASP A 15 0.46 -12.70 -3.05
C ASP A 15 -0.62 -11.64 -2.74
N PRO A 16 -1.92 -12.00 -2.74
CA PRO A 16 -3.01 -11.05 -2.49
C PRO A 16 -3.02 -10.48 -1.07
N THR A 17 -2.31 -11.11 -0.12
CA THR A 17 -2.19 -10.63 1.27
C THR A 17 -1.14 -9.52 1.41
N GLN A 18 -0.30 -9.34 0.39
CA GLN A 18 0.78 -8.36 0.35
C GLN A 18 0.44 -7.22 -0.62
N GLY A 19 1.08 -6.06 -0.45
CA GLY A 19 0.91 -4.89 -1.32
C GLY A 19 0.63 -3.60 -0.58
N ILE A 20 0.13 -2.61 -1.32
CA ILE A 20 -0.22 -1.28 -0.80
C ILE A 20 -1.74 -1.20 -0.72
N PHE A 21 -2.26 -0.89 0.46
CA PHE A 21 -3.70 -0.86 0.73
C PHE A 21 -4.12 0.52 1.25
N PHE A 22 -5.24 1.01 0.75
CA PHE A 22 -5.92 2.20 1.23
C PHE A 22 -7.10 1.74 2.07
N ILE A 23 -7.04 1.98 3.37
CA ILE A 23 -8.04 1.56 4.34
C ILE A 23 -8.93 2.76 4.65
N ALA A 24 -10.20 2.70 4.26
CA ALA A 24 -11.19 3.74 4.57
C ALA A 24 -11.61 3.69 6.04
N ALA A 25 -12.33 4.73 6.50
CA ALA A 25 -12.83 4.81 7.86
C ALA A 25 -13.78 3.66 8.27
N ASP A 26 -14.46 3.04 7.30
CA ASP A 26 -15.34 1.88 7.52
C ASP A 26 -14.58 0.52 7.54
N GLY A 27 -13.26 0.55 7.35
CA GLY A 27 -12.39 -0.62 7.31
C GLY A 27 -12.30 -1.30 5.94
N SER A 28 -12.99 -0.78 4.91
CA SER A 28 -12.84 -1.28 3.54
C SER A 28 -11.43 -1.03 3.02
N ALA A 29 -10.87 -2.03 2.32
CA ALA A 29 -9.49 -2.00 1.84
C ALA A 29 -9.43 -2.01 0.31
N SER A 30 -8.79 -1.00 -0.28
CA SER A 30 -8.52 -0.92 -1.71
C SER A 30 -7.03 -1.14 -1.98
N ARG A 31 -6.68 -2.20 -2.70
CA ARG A 31 -5.29 -2.54 -3.05
C ARG A 31 -4.85 -1.79 -4.31
N ALA A 32 -3.65 -1.21 -4.30
CA ALA A 32 -3.01 -0.69 -5.52
C ALA A 32 -2.73 -1.85 -6.48
N SER A 33 -3.20 -1.73 -7.73
CA SER A 33 -3.07 -2.78 -8.75
C SER A 33 -1.88 -2.57 -9.68
N LEU A 34 -1.53 -1.31 -9.98
CA LEU A 34 -0.45 -1.00 -10.90
C LEU A 34 0.81 -0.55 -10.16
N MET A 35 1.86 -1.35 -10.25
CA MET A 35 3.19 -1.05 -9.74
C MET A 35 4.11 -0.59 -10.87
N VAL A 36 4.73 0.58 -10.69
CA VAL A 36 5.82 1.08 -11.55
C VAL A 36 7.17 0.64 -10.99
N LYS A 37 7.30 0.62 -9.65
CA LYS A 37 8.50 0.18 -8.96
C LYS A 37 8.16 -0.51 -7.65
N ASN A 38 8.64 -1.73 -7.46
CA ASN A 38 8.54 -2.49 -6.21
C ASN A 38 9.94 -2.86 -5.71
N SER A 39 10.49 -2.05 -4.80
CA SER A 39 11.85 -2.24 -4.27
C SER A 39 11.90 -2.13 -2.75
N ARG A 40 13.02 -2.57 -2.15
CA ARG A 40 13.15 -2.60 -0.68
C ARG A 40 13.11 -1.21 -0.03
N ARG A 41 13.35 -0.14 -0.79
CA ARG A 41 13.44 1.23 -0.26
C ARG A 41 12.46 2.22 -0.89
N GLN A 42 11.83 1.85 -1.99
CA GLN A 42 10.97 2.74 -2.75
C GLN A 42 9.88 1.92 -3.46
N LEU A 43 8.65 2.40 -3.33
CA LEU A 43 7.49 1.93 -4.06
C LEU A 43 6.96 3.08 -4.92
N ILE A 44 6.74 2.85 -6.21
CA ILE A 44 6.09 3.78 -7.13
C ILE A 44 4.93 3.05 -7.77
N PHE A 45 3.74 3.65 -7.72
CA PHE A 45 2.50 2.99 -8.10
C PHE A 45 1.42 3.99 -8.49
N GLU A 46 0.34 3.50 -9.07
CA GLU A 46 -0.88 4.28 -9.23
C GLU A 46 -1.86 4.00 -8.09
N ALA A 47 -2.43 5.07 -7.53
CA ALA A 47 -3.48 4.93 -6.55
C ALA A 47 -4.66 4.14 -7.16
N PRO A 48 -5.36 3.30 -6.38
CA PRO A 48 -6.51 2.55 -6.87
C PRO A 48 -7.52 3.47 -7.57
N ALA A 49 -7.97 3.06 -8.75
CA ALA A 49 -9.07 3.75 -9.42
C ALA A 49 -10.36 3.56 -8.60
N GLY A 50 -11.19 4.61 -8.51
CA GLY A 50 -12.49 4.54 -7.86
C GLY A 50 -12.46 4.63 -6.33
N LEU A 51 -11.38 5.14 -5.73
CA LEU A 51 -11.43 5.58 -4.34
C LEU A 51 -12.51 6.66 -4.19
N THR A 52 -13.41 6.47 -3.23
CA THR A 52 -14.40 7.48 -2.86
C THR A 52 -13.73 8.65 -2.15
N ALA A 53 -14.33 9.83 -2.20
CA ALA A 53 -13.85 10.95 -1.40
C ALA A 53 -13.91 10.60 0.10
N GLY A 54 -12.85 10.95 0.83
CA GLY A 54 -12.71 10.62 2.25
C GLY A 54 -11.27 10.40 2.68
N ASP A 55 -11.12 10.04 3.96
CA ASP A 55 -9.84 9.83 4.61
C ASP A 55 -9.45 8.34 4.61
N TYR A 56 -8.18 8.09 4.30
CA TYR A 56 -7.62 6.75 4.20
C TYR A 56 -6.34 6.63 5.03
N THR A 57 -6.21 5.47 5.69
CA THR A 57 -4.94 4.98 6.21
C THR A 57 -4.24 4.17 5.13
N VAL A 58 -3.01 4.52 4.80
CA VAL A 58 -2.22 3.75 3.83
C VAL A 58 -1.39 2.69 4.56
N GLU A 59 -1.57 1.43 4.15
CA GLU A 59 -0.82 0.29 4.65
C GLU A 59 0.11 -0.27 3.58
N VAL A 60 1.32 -0.64 3.98
CA VAL A 60 2.24 -1.47 3.19
C VAL A 60 2.34 -2.82 3.89
N ARG A 61 1.90 -3.88 3.21
CA ARG A 61 1.94 -5.26 3.68
C ARG A 61 3.02 -6.04 2.95
N SER A 62 3.98 -6.58 3.68
CA SER A 62 5.11 -7.33 3.11
C SER A 62 5.56 -8.46 4.01
N SER A 63 5.85 -9.63 3.44
CA SER A 63 6.50 -10.74 4.14
C SER A 63 8.03 -10.71 4.01
N LEU A 64 8.59 -9.94 3.08
CA LEU A 64 10.03 -9.97 2.75
C LEU A 64 10.60 -11.39 2.51
N GLY A 65 9.74 -12.36 2.14
CA GLY A 65 10.13 -13.75 1.93
C GLY A 65 10.32 -14.58 3.20
N ASN A 66 9.89 -14.10 4.38
CA ASN A 66 9.97 -14.86 5.64
C ASN A 66 8.67 -15.61 6.01
N GLY A 67 7.65 -15.57 5.14
CA GLY A 67 6.36 -16.23 5.37
C GLY A 67 5.41 -15.52 6.35
N HIS A 68 5.84 -14.45 7.01
CA HIS A 68 5.03 -13.67 7.95
C HIS A 68 4.80 -12.26 7.43
N VAL A 69 3.57 -11.96 7.00
CA VAL A 69 3.20 -10.63 6.53
C VAL A 69 3.27 -9.63 7.68
N ARG A 70 4.04 -8.57 7.45
CA ARG A 70 4.16 -7.40 8.33
C ARG A 70 3.41 -6.24 7.72
N VAL A 71 2.76 -5.46 8.56
CA VAL A 71 2.01 -4.26 8.15
C VAL A 71 2.74 -3.03 8.67
N GLY A 72 3.05 -2.10 7.77
CA GLY A 72 3.50 -0.76 8.10
C GLY A 72 2.41 0.24 7.72
N HIS A 73 2.15 1.21 8.60
CA HIS A 73 1.17 2.26 8.35
C HIS A 73 1.89 3.57 8.04
N LEU A 74 1.40 4.31 7.05
CA LEU A 74 1.80 5.70 6.90
C LEU A 74 1.14 6.51 8.03
N PRO A 75 1.91 7.27 8.83
CA PRO A 75 1.34 8.02 9.95
C PRO A 75 0.50 9.23 9.51
N ALA A 76 0.67 9.66 8.26
CA ALA A 76 -0.15 10.71 7.67
C ALA A 76 -1.45 10.13 7.12
N THR A 77 -2.57 10.80 7.42
CA THR A 77 -3.86 10.55 6.78
C THR A 77 -3.81 11.03 5.34
N LEU A 78 -4.32 10.21 4.42
CA LEU A 78 -4.47 10.57 3.02
C LEU A 78 -5.93 10.89 2.72
N THR A 79 -6.19 12.13 2.29
CA THR A 79 -7.53 12.56 1.90
C THR A 79 -7.68 12.51 0.38
N VAL A 80 -8.75 11.84 -0.07
CA VAL A 80 -9.23 11.88 -1.46
C VAL A 80 -10.36 12.89 -1.52
N ALA A 81 -10.28 13.85 -2.46
CA ALA A 81 -11.26 14.93 -2.65
C ALA A 81 -12.00 14.79 -3.97
#